data_AF-A0A952EVK1-F1
#
_entry.id   AF-A0A952EVK1-F1
#
_cell.length_a   1.000
_cell.length_b   1.000
_cell.length_c   1.000
_cell.angle_alpha   90.00
_cell.angle_beta   90.00
_cell.angle_gamma   90.00
#
_symmetry.space_group_name_H-M   'P 1'
#
loop_
_entity.id
_entity.type
_entity.pdbx_description
1 polymer ?
#
loop_
_entity_poly.entity_id
_entity_poly.type
_entity_poly.pdbx_seq_one_letter_code
_entity_poly.pdbx_strand_id
1 'polypeptide(L)' 'MLRHGQTGYNAGSRMQGQLDTELSDLGRDQAVAAAEVLAKRQPLVIM' A
#
# COMPACT_ATOMS: atom_id res chain seq x y z
N MET A 1 3.86 -5.28 -10.26
CA MET A 1 3.33 -5.78 -8.97
C MET A 1 3.73 -4.80 -7.89
N LEU A 2 2.76 -4.29 -7.14
CA LEU A 2 2.95 -3.36 -6.01
C LEU A 2 2.24 -3.99 -4.79
N ARG A 3 2.85 -3.88 -3.61
CA ARG A 3 2.20 -4.29 -2.36
C ARG A 3 1.39 -3.12 -1.79
N HIS A 4 0.29 -3.42 -1.10
CA HIS A 4 -0.42 -2.42 -0.29
C HIS A 4 0.52 -1.76 0.76
N GLY A 5 0.16 -0.55 1.19
CA GLY A 5 0.86 0.16 2.25
C GLY A 5 0.71 -0.50 3.62
N GLN A 6 1.44 0.00 4.61
CA GLN A 6 1.36 -0.46 5.99
C GLN A 6 -0.08 -0.41 6.54
N THR A 7 -0.43 -1.39 7.39
CA THR A 7 -1.69 -1.48 8.15
C THR A 7 -1.33 -1.63 9.62
N GLY A 8 -2.30 -1.42 10.53
CA GLY A 8 -2.04 -1.68 11.96
C GLY A 8 -1.62 -3.13 12.26
N TYR A 9 -2.04 -4.09 11.43
CA TYR A 9 -1.71 -5.50 11.59
C TYR A 9 -0.24 -5.78 11.31
N ASN A 10 0.27 -5.31 10.16
CA ASN A 10 1.67 -5.54 9.84
C ASN A 10 2.62 -4.69 10.71
N ALA A 11 2.20 -3.51 11.17
CA ALA A 11 2.95 -2.75 12.18
C ALA A 11 3.04 -3.50 13.52
N GLY A 12 1.99 -4.22 13.90
CA GLY A 12 1.93 -5.04 15.11
C GLY A 12 2.39 -6.49 14.92
N SER A 13 3.02 -6.85 13.80
CA SER A 13 3.45 -8.23 13.48
C SER A 13 2.33 -9.28 13.57
N ARG A 14 1.10 -8.91 13.19
CA ARG A 14 -0.09 -9.79 13.18
C ARG A 14 -0.36 -10.30 11.77
N MET A 15 -0.82 -11.56 11.69
CA MET A 15 -1.31 -12.14 10.44
C MET A 15 -2.64 -11.49 10.04
N GLN A 16 -2.70 -10.92 8.84
CA GLN A 16 -3.91 -10.29 8.28
C GLN A 16 -4.80 -11.29 7.54
N GLY A 17 -4.22 -12.25 6.79
CA GLY A 17 -4.99 -13.19 5.98
C GLY A 17 -5.83 -12.48 4.92
N GLN A 18 -7.12 -12.82 4.83
CA GLN A 18 -8.09 -12.18 3.93
C GLN A 18 -8.90 -11.06 4.60
N LEU A 19 -8.49 -10.62 5.80
CA LEU A 19 -9.17 -9.53 6.49
C LEU A 19 -8.94 -8.20 5.74
N ASP A 20 -10.02 -7.47 5.56
CA ASP A 20 -9.99 -6.09 5.07
C ASP A 20 -9.56 -5.17 6.22
N THR A 21 -8.28 -4.80 6.24
CA THR A 21 -7.73 -3.92 7.29
C THR A 21 -7.30 -2.61 6.68
N GLU A 22 -7.59 -1.53 7.39
CA GLU A 22 -7.27 -0.18 6.93
C GLU A 22 -5.76 0.08 6.93
N LEU A 23 -5.33 0.95 6.00
CA LEU A 23 -3.98 1.49 5.99
C LEU A 23 -3.75 2.36 7.23
N SER A 24 -2.55 2.25 7.82
CA SER A 24 -2.08 3.25 8.78
C SER A 24 -1.78 4.57 8.07
N ASP A 25 -1.59 5.65 8.83
CA ASP A 25 -1.18 6.95 8.27
C ASP A 25 0.11 6.79 7.44
N LEU A 26 1.11 6.08 7.98
CA LEU A 26 2.32 5.73 7.23
C LEU A 26 2.02 4.90 5.97
N GLY A 27 1.03 4.00 6.01
CA GLY A 27 0.60 3.23 4.84
C GLY A 27 0.00 4.11 3.74
N ARG A 28 -0.72 5.16 4.11
CA ARG A 28 -1.26 6.15 3.16
C ARG A 28 -0.12 6.96 2.53
N ASP A 29 0.84 7.42 3.33
CA ASP A 29 2.01 8.15 2.84
C ASP A 29 2.85 7.29 1.87
N GLN A 30 3.04 6.01 2.19
CA GLN A 30 3.71 5.05 1.31
C GLN A 30 3.00 4.89 -0.03
N ALA A 31 1.67 4.84 -0.04
CA ALA A 31 0.88 4.75 -1.27
C ALA A 31 1.05 6.00 -2.15
N VAL A 32 1.05 7.20 -1.54
CA VAL A 32 1.31 8.46 -2.26
C VAL A 32 2.71 8.47 -2.86
N ALA A 33 3.74 8.14 -2.08
CA ALA A 33 5.13 8.11 -2.57
C ALA A 33 5.33 7.09 -3.70
N ALA A 34 4.70 5.91 -3.59
CA ALA A 34 4.75 4.91 -4.65
C ALA A 34 4.05 5.41 -5.93
N ALA A 35 2.90 6.07 -5.80
CA ALA A 35 2.16 6.62 -6.93
C ALA A 35 2.98 7.69 -7.67
N GLU A 36 3.68 8.57 -6.98
CA GLU A 36 4.57 9.58 -7.59
C GLU A 36 5.66 8.96 -8.46
N VAL A 37 6.26 7.86 -8.01
CA VAL A 37 7.29 7.14 -8.76
C VAL A 37 6.68 6.39 -9.95
N LEU A 38 5.52 5.75 -9.76
CA LEU A 38 4.85 5.01 -10.82
C LEU A 38 4.30 5.91 -11.92
N ALA A 39 3.79 7.09 -11.58
CA ALA A 39 3.28 8.07 -12.56
C ALA A 39 4.33 8.43 -13.62
N LYS A 40 5.60 8.52 -13.22
CA LYS A 40 6.73 8.79 -14.14
C LYS A 40 6.96 7.69 -15.17
N ARG A 41 6.42 6.48 -14.94
CA ARG A 41 6.53 5.33 -15.85
C ARG A 41 5.36 5.20 -16.82
N GLN A 42 4.36 6.09 -16.74
CA GLN A 42 3.18 6.11 -17.61
C GLN A 42 2.52 4.72 -17.74
N PRO A 43 2.06 4.12 -16.62
CA PRO A 43 1.43 2.82 -16.67
C PRO A 43 0.17 2.86 -17.54
N LEU A 44 0.02 1.86 -18.41
CA LEU A 44 -1.10 1.77 -19.35
C LEU A 44 -2.42 1.41 -18.66
N VAL A 45 -2.36 0.55 -17.62
CA VAL A 45 -3.53 0.05 -16.87
C VAL A 45 -3.13 -0.18 -15.41
N ILE A 46 -4.06 0.08 -14.49
CA ILE A 46 -3.99 -0.33 -13.07
C ILE A 46 -5.19 -1.27 -12.83
N MET A 47 -4.92 -2.43 -12.24
CA MET A 47 -5.91 -3.48 -11.95
C MET A 47 -5.63 -4.06 -10.56
#